data_AF-A0A9E1SRX7-F1
#
_entry.id   AF-A0A9E1SRX7-F1
#
_cell.length_a   1.000
_cell.length_b   1.000
_cell.length_c   1.000
_cell.angle_alpha   90.00
_cell.angle_beta   90.00
_cell.angle_gamma   90.00
#
_symmetry.space_group_name_H-M   'P 1'
#
loop_
_entity.id
_entity.type
_entity.pdbx_description
1 polymer ?
#
loop_
_entity_poly.entity_id
_entity_poly.type
_entity_poly.pdbx_seq_one_letter_code
_entity_poly.pdbx_strand_id
1 'polypeptide(L)'
;MSEENKEKLRISIDGVEKGYEFMLAYAAQGRDFEYTGGGGGPSIRGYLEDMTKGLETIADDFENEINDEIQSGAHLFIDFVDVLRNDAVKAKTAVEMVLALPSIGSQVVDNLNASIHLRAVLTDLFLVDEALSSLSRVE
;
A
#
# COMPACT_ATOMS: atom_id res chain seq x y z
N MET A 1 -12.65 -12.31 17.12
CA MET A 1 -12.24 -12.19 15.72
C MET A 1 -13.48 -11.92 14.89
N SER A 2 -13.59 -10.74 14.30
CA SER A 2 -14.55 -10.57 13.20
C SER A 2 -13.79 -10.86 11.93
N GLU A 3 -14.25 -11.81 11.11
CA GLU A 3 -13.77 -12.00 9.72
C GLU A 3 -13.73 -10.66 8.95
N GLU A 4 -14.50 -9.68 9.40
CA GLU A 4 -14.52 -8.31 8.90
C GLU A 4 -13.18 -7.56 9.04
N ASN A 5 -12.44 -7.68 10.15
CA ASN A 5 -11.19 -6.93 10.35
C ASN A 5 -10.06 -7.48 9.46
N LYS A 6 -9.96 -8.81 9.38
CA LYS A 6 -9.06 -9.52 8.46
C LYS A 6 -9.34 -9.16 7.00
N GLU A 7 -10.61 -9.10 6.62
CA GLU A 7 -10.99 -8.71 5.26
C GLU A 7 -10.65 -7.25 4.95
N LYS A 8 -10.87 -6.31 5.89
CA LYS A 8 -10.48 -4.90 5.72
C LYS A 8 -8.97 -4.74 5.52
N LEU A 9 -8.17 -5.36 6.38
CA LEU A 9 -6.72 -5.35 6.28
C LEU A 9 -6.26 -5.93 4.93
N ARG A 10 -6.86 -7.05 4.50
CA ARG A 10 -6.57 -7.65 3.20
C ARG A 10 -6.91 -6.71 2.04
N ILE A 11 -8.07 -6.05 2.06
CA ILE A 11 -8.45 -5.08 1.02
C ILE A 11 -7.44 -3.94 0.94
N SER A 12 -6.98 -3.43 2.08
CA SER A 12 -5.99 -2.36 2.15
C SER A 12 -4.64 -2.79 1.57
N ILE A 13 -4.15 -3.99 1.94
CA ILE A 13 -2.91 -4.58 1.38
C ILE A 13 -3.06 -4.78 -0.14
N ASP A 14 -4.14 -5.41 -0.58
CA ASP A 14 -4.43 -5.67 -2.00
C ASP A 14 -4.39 -4.39 -2.84
N GLY A 15 -4.94 -3.28 -2.33
CA GLY A 15 -4.92 -1.99 -3.02
C GLY A 15 -3.49 -1.46 -3.23
N VAL A 16 -2.63 -1.58 -2.22
CA VAL A 16 -1.23 -1.16 -2.29
C VAL A 16 -0.42 -2.08 -3.21
N GLU A 17 -0.54 -3.39 -3.06
CA GLU A 17 0.23 -4.37 -3.84
C GLU A 17 -0.13 -4.33 -5.33
N LYS A 18 -1.43 -4.41 -5.66
CA LYS A 18 -1.87 -4.37 -7.06
C LYS A 18 -1.50 -3.05 -7.74
N GLY A 19 -1.59 -1.94 -7.00
CA GLY A 19 -1.14 -0.66 -7.50
C GLY A 19 0.36 -0.66 -7.81
N TYR A 20 1.18 -1.21 -6.91
CA TYR A 20 2.63 -1.26 -7.08
C TYR A 20 3.05 -2.17 -8.23
N GLU A 21 2.46 -3.36 -8.33
CA GLU A 21 2.70 -4.29 -9.45
C GLU A 21 2.35 -3.65 -10.80
N PHE A 22 1.21 -2.96 -10.87
CA PHE A 22 0.81 -2.27 -12.08
C PHE A 22 1.79 -1.14 -12.44
N MET A 23 2.26 -0.37 -11.45
CA MET A 23 3.25 0.69 -11.68
C MET A 23 4.57 0.13 -12.23
N LEU A 24 5.03 -1.05 -11.80
CA LEU A 24 6.22 -1.69 -12.37
C LEU A 24 6.02 -1.98 -13.87
N ALA A 25 4.89 -2.56 -14.24
CA ALA A 25 4.55 -2.84 -15.62
C ALA A 25 4.36 -1.55 -16.44
N TYR A 26 3.82 -0.49 -15.82
CA TYR A 26 3.63 0.81 -16.46
C TYR A 26 4.94 1.55 -16.71
N ALA A 27 5.85 1.57 -15.74
CA ALA A 27 7.18 2.17 -15.86
C ALA A 27 7.97 1.52 -17.00
N ALA A 28 7.89 0.19 -17.15
CA ALA A 28 8.57 -0.55 -18.20
C ALA A 28 8.12 -0.20 -19.63
N GLN A 29 6.98 0.48 -19.80
CA GLN A 29 6.44 0.84 -21.12
C GLN A 29 7.14 2.06 -21.74
N GLY A 30 7.89 2.85 -20.97
CA GLY A 30 8.68 3.98 -21.48
C GLY A 30 7.87 5.05 -22.20
N ARG A 31 6.60 5.27 -21.82
CA ARG A 31 5.71 6.24 -22.47
C ARG A 31 5.91 7.64 -21.90
N ASP A 32 5.85 8.66 -22.75
CA ASP A 32 5.91 10.06 -22.33
C ASP A 32 4.57 10.59 -21.81
N PHE A 33 3.45 10.01 -22.25
CA PHE A 33 2.09 10.47 -21.94
C PHE A 33 1.14 9.32 -21.60
N GLU A 34 0.15 9.65 -20.78
CA GLU A 34 -0.97 8.77 -20.44
C GLU A 34 -1.84 8.48 -21.67
N TYR A 35 -2.11 7.20 -21.94
CA TYR A 35 -2.96 6.78 -23.05
C TYR A 35 -4.43 6.82 -22.62
N THR A 36 -5.25 7.61 -23.32
CA THR A 36 -6.69 7.79 -23.02
C THR A 36 -7.62 7.14 -24.06
N GLY A 37 -7.08 6.42 -25.05
CA GLY A 37 -7.85 5.78 -26.12
C GLY A 37 -8.36 4.38 -25.75
N GLY A 38 -9.63 4.09 -26.11
CA GLY A 38 -10.42 2.91 -25.71
C GLY A 38 -9.94 1.51 -26.16
N GLY A 39 -8.69 1.36 -26.57
CA GLY A 39 -8.01 0.07 -26.76
C GLY A 39 -6.84 -0.18 -25.80
N GLY A 40 -6.53 0.77 -24.91
CA GLY A 40 -5.53 0.63 -23.86
C GLY A 40 -6.08 -0.19 -22.69
N GLY A 41 -5.23 -1.01 -22.05
CA GLY A 41 -5.56 -1.74 -20.84
C GLY A 41 -6.00 -0.84 -19.67
N PRO A 42 -6.17 -1.39 -18.45
CA PRO A 42 -6.70 -0.63 -17.33
C PRO A 42 -5.88 0.64 -17.03
N SER A 43 -6.59 1.69 -16.64
CA SER A 43 -5.99 3.01 -16.40
C SER A 43 -5.09 2.98 -15.16
N ILE A 44 -3.89 3.58 -15.26
CA ILE A 44 -3.01 3.75 -14.11
C ILE A 44 -3.69 4.53 -12.98
N ARG A 45 -4.56 5.49 -13.31
CA ARG A 45 -5.26 6.31 -12.31
C ARG A 45 -6.10 5.47 -11.35
N GLY A 46 -6.82 4.47 -11.86
CA GLY A 46 -7.62 3.58 -11.01
C GLY A 46 -6.74 2.82 -10.00
N TYR A 47 -5.59 2.30 -10.45
CA TYR A 47 -4.64 1.64 -9.56
C TYR A 47 -4.01 2.57 -8.53
N LEU A 48 -3.66 3.79 -8.91
CA LEU A 48 -3.14 4.78 -7.96
C LEU A 48 -4.21 5.24 -6.97
N GLU A 49 -5.46 5.41 -7.40
CA GLU A 49 -6.59 5.74 -6.52
C GLU A 49 -6.85 4.62 -5.50
N ASP A 50 -6.88 3.37 -5.93
CA ASP A 50 -7.06 2.23 -5.02
C ASP A 50 -5.85 2.07 -4.08
N MET A 51 -4.63 2.30 -4.56
CA MET A 51 -3.44 2.40 -3.71
C MET A 51 -3.57 3.52 -2.68
N THR A 52 -4.05 4.72 -3.05
CA THR A 52 -4.22 5.81 -2.06
C THR A 52 -5.22 5.46 -0.97
N LYS A 53 -6.31 4.74 -1.30
CA LYS A 53 -7.27 4.25 -0.30
C LYS A 53 -6.63 3.23 0.62
N GLY A 54 -5.89 2.26 0.07
CA GLY A 54 -5.16 1.29 0.88
C GLY A 54 -4.15 1.98 1.82
N LEU A 55 -3.33 2.89 1.31
CA LEU A 55 -2.38 3.67 2.12
C LEU A 55 -3.05 4.52 3.20
N GLU A 56 -4.29 4.94 3.00
CA GLU A 56 -5.04 5.71 3.99
C GLU A 56 -5.50 4.85 5.17
N THR A 57 -5.88 3.61 4.93
CA THR A 57 -6.53 2.75 5.94
C THR A 57 -5.61 1.69 6.54
N ILE A 58 -4.51 1.33 5.87
CA ILE A 58 -3.71 0.13 6.20
C ILE A 58 -3.16 0.10 7.63
N ALA A 59 -2.75 1.24 8.18
CA ALA A 59 -2.25 1.30 9.55
C ALA A 59 -3.37 1.08 10.58
N ASP A 60 -4.53 1.66 10.35
CA ASP A 60 -5.68 1.55 11.25
C ASP A 60 -6.29 0.15 11.16
N ASP A 61 -6.36 -0.44 9.95
CA ASP A 61 -6.80 -1.83 9.77
C ASP A 61 -5.85 -2.81 10.47
N PHE A 62 -4.54 -2.56 10.41
CA PHE A 62 -3.56 -3.38 11.11
C PHE A 62 -3.67 -3.22 12.63
N GLU A 63 -3.86 -2.00 13.13
CA GLU A 63 -4.08 -1.74 14.55
C GLU A 63 -5.33 -2.45 15.09
N ASN A 64 -6.42 -2.43 14.34
CA ASN A 64 -7.65 -3.15 14.68
C ASN A 64 -7.42 -4.66 14.76
N GLU A 65 -6.62 -5.21 13.85
CA GLU A 65 -6.25 -6.63 13.86
C GLU A 65 -5.39 -6.99 15.09
N ILE A 66 -4.39 -6.17 15.43
CA ILE A 66 -3.54 -6.39 16.61
C ILE A 66 -4.33 -6.32 17.91
N ASN A 67 -5.19 -5.31 18.05
CA ASN A 67 -5.98 -5.09 19.27
C ASN A 67 -6.93 -6.26 19.56
N ASP A 68 -7.33 -7.01 18.52
CA ASP A 68 -8.15 -8.21 18.65
C ASP A 68 -7.34 -9.46 19.05
N GLU A 69 -6.02 -9.52 18.78
CA GLU A 69 -5.19 -10.73 18.93
C GLU A 69 -4.23 -10.73 20.14
N ILE A 70 -3.85 -9.59 20.74
CA ILE A 70 -2.74 -9.56 21.73
C ILE A 70 -3.17 -9.15 23.16
N GLN A 71 -3.09 -10.09 24.12
CA GLN A 71 -3.25 -9.81 25.58
C GLN A 71 -1.93 -9.40 26.28
N SER A 72 -0.75 -9.69 25.71
CA SER A 72 0.56 -9.28 26.27
C SER A 72 1.59 -8.99 25.17
N GLY A 73 2.22 -7.81 25.20
CA GLY A 73 3.21 -7.38 24.19
C GLY A 73 2.68 -6.46 23.09
N ALA A 74 1.38 -6.15 23.11
CA ALA A 74 0.70 -5.32 22.11
C ALA A 74 1.37 -3.96 21.88
N HIS A 75 1.94 -3.35 22.93
CA HIS A 75 2.57 -2.03 22.81
C HIS A 75 3.69 -1.98 21.75
N LEU A 76 4.48 -3.04 21.57
CA LEU A 76 5.55 -3.07 20.55
C LEU A 76 4.99 -3.15 19.12
N PHE A 77 3.83 -3.79 18.96
CA PHE A 77 3.12 -3.83 17.69
C PHE A 77 2.46 -2.47 17.40
N ILE A 78 1.88 -1.84 18.41
CA ILE A 78 1.33 -0.48 18.32
C ILE A 78 2.42 0.54 17.99
N ASP A 79 3.60 0.46 18.62
CA ASP A 79 4.73 1.33 18.29
C ASP A 79 5.15 1.17 16.81
N PHE A 80 5.05 -0.05 16.26
CA PHE A 80 5.30 -0.30 14.84
C PHE A 80 4.17 0.18 13.92
N VAL A 81 2.90 0.08 14.35
CA VAL A 81 1.76 0.68 13.64
C VAL A 81 2.02 2.17 13.37
N ASP A 82 2.58 2.90 14.34
CA ASP A 82 2.92 4.31 14.17
C ASP A 82 4.02 4.54 13.12
N VAL A 83 4.98 3.61 12.98
CA VAL A 83 5.98 3.66 11.90
C VAL A 83 5.30 3.47 10.55
N LEU A 84 4.50 2.40 10.40
CA LEU A 84 3.73 2.12 9.19
C LEU A 84 2.82 3.30 8.81
N ARG A 85 2.11 3.88 9.77
CA ARG A 85 1.22 5.05 9.58
C ARG A 85 1.98 6.23 9.00
N ASN A 86 3.13 6.56 9.57
CA ASN A 86 3.95 7.68 9.09
C ASN A 86 4.46 7.45 7.67
N ASP A 87 4.87 6.23 7.34
CA ASP A 87 5.36 5.91 6.01
C ASP A 87 4.23 5.83 4.98
N ALA A 88 3.06 5.33 5.37
CA ALA A 88 1.85 5.32 4.55
C ALA A 88 1.39 6.74 4.19
N VAL A 89 1.40 7.70 5.14
CA VAL A 89 1.08 9.11 4.88
C VAL A 89 2.05 9.74 3.88
N LYS A 90 3.35 9.48 4.02
CA LYS A 90 4.37 10.00 3.09
C LYS A 90 4.23 9.39 1.70
N ALA A 91 4.00 8.08 1.62
CA ALA A 91 3.77 7.37 0.36
C ALA A 91 2.50 7.88 -0.33
N LYS A 92 1.39 8.03 0.41
CA LYS A 92 0.11 8.54 -0.10
C LYS A 92 0.29 9.93 -0.70
N THR A 93 0.98 10.83 -0.01
CA THR A 93 1.26 12.19 -0.51
C THR A 93 2.02 12.17 -1.84
N ALA A 94 2.99 11.26 -2.00
CA ALA A 94 3.72 11.11 -3.26
C ALA A 94 2.82 10.59 -4.40
N VAL A 95 1.94 9.61 -4.10
CA VAL A 95 0.99 9.07 -5.07
C VAL A 95 -0.04 10.12 -5.50
N GLU A 96 -0.61 10.88 -4.55
CA GLU A 96 -1.56 11.96 -4.83
C GLU A 96 -0.96 13.08 -5.69
N MET A 97 0.31 13.42 -5.46
CA MET A 97 1.03 14.38 -6.31
C MET A 97 1.12 13.89 -7.77
N VAL A 98 1.41 12.60 -7.99
CA VAL A 98 1.43 11.99 -9.32
C VAL A 98 0.03 11.94 -9.94
N LEU A 99 -0.99 11.59 -9.16
CA LEU A 99 -2.39 11.60 -9.59
C LEU A 99 -2.85 12.98 -10.06
N ALA A 100 -2.37 14.06 -9.44
CA ALA A 100 -2.71 15.43 -9.79
C ALA A 100 -2.11 15.89 -11.13
N LEU A 101 -1.21 15.12 -11.75
CA LEU A 101 -0.61 15.48 -13.04
C LEU A 101 -1.66 15.41 -14.17
N PRO A 102 -1.60 16.34 -15.14
CA PRO A 102 -2.51 16.34 -16.29
C PRO A 102 -2.30 15.13 -17.21
N SER A 103 -1.10 14.56 -17.20
CA SER A 103 -0.74 13.32 -17.89
C SER A 103 0.36 12.63 -17.09
N ILE A 104 0.22 11.33 -16.88
CA ILE A 104 1.18 10.51 -16.12
C ILE A 104 2.04 9.77 -17.14
N GLY A 105 3.36 9.99 -17.13
CA GLY A 105 4.33 9.29 -17.98
C GLY A 105 5.05 8.17 -17.23
N SER A 106 5.67 7.23 -17.96
CA SER A 106 6.38 6.09 -17.36
C SER A 106 7.53 6.52 -16.45
N GLN A 107 8.25 7.60 -16.78
CA GLN A 107 9.40 8.04 -15.96
C GLN A 107 8.98 8.57 -14.58
N VAL A 108 7.84 9.27 -14.46
CA VAL A 108 7.37 9.74 -13.15
C VAL A 108 6.90 8.57 -12.29
N VAL A 109 6.31 7.55 -12.91
CA VAL A 109 5.92 6.31 -12.23
C VAL A 109 7.15 5.50 -11.80
N ASP A 110 8.20 5.44 -12.63
CA ASP A 110 9.47 4.81 -12.26
C ASP A 110 10.12 5.51 -11.04
N ASN A 111 10.11 6.84 -11.03
CA ASN A 111 10.59 7.61 -9.88
C ASN A 111 9.72 7.38 -8.62
N LEU A 112 8.40 7.24 -8.78
CA LEU A 112 7.49 6.91 -7.69
C LEU A 112 7.78 5.50 -7.13
N ASN A 113 8.02 4.50 -7.99
CA ASN A 113 8.44 3.15 -7.59
C ASN A 113 9.76 3.16 -6.81
N ALA A 114 10.69 4.04 -7.20
CA ALA A 114 11.97 4.22 -6.53
C ALA A 114 11.87 5.03 -5.22
N SER A 115 10.71 5.60 -4.89
CA SER A 115 10.50 6.39 -3.68
C SER A 115 10.75 5.56 -2.43
N ILE A 116 11.65 6.05 -1.57
CA ILE A 116 11.97 5.37 -0.31
C ILE A 116 10.75 5.20 0.58
N HIS A 117 9.80 6.15 0.55
CA HIS A 117 8.58 6.10 1.34
C HIS A 117 7.65 4.97 0.90
N LEU A 118 7.51 4.77 -0.40
CA LEU A 118 6.68 3.69 -0.91
C LEU A 118 7.33 2.32 -0.64
N ARG A 119 8.65 2.21 -0.79
CA ARG A 119 9.37 0.97 -0.47
C ARG A 119 9.39 0.66 1.03
N ALA A 120 9.37 1.67 1.90
CA ALA A 120 9.22 1.48 3.33
C ALA A 120 7.90 0.79 3.64
N VAL A 121 6.76 1.34 3.16
CA VAL A 121 5.44 0.72 3.35
C VAL A 121 5.42 -0.72 2.87
N LEU A 122 5.86 -1.00 1.63
CA LEU A 122 5.86 -2.37 1.10
C LEU A 122 6.68 -3.34 1.97
N THR A 123 7.77 -2.87 2.55
CA THR A 123 8.61 -3.69 3.43
C THR A 123 7.96 -3.87 4.81
N ASP A 124 7.30 -2.83 5.33
CA ASP A 124 6.55 -2.88 6.57
C ASP A 124 5.41 -3.92 6.47
N LEU A 125 4.72 -3.99 5.33
CA LEU A 125 3.65 -4.98 5.12
C LEU A 125 4.16 -6.42 5.20
N PHE A 126 5.31 -6.73 4.59
CA PHE A 126 5.90 -8.07 4.71
C PHE A 126 6.33 -8.40 6.14
N LEU A 127 6.85 -7.42 6.87
CA LEU A 127 7.24 -7.62 8.27
C LEU A 127 6.02 -7.87 9.15
N VAL A 128 4.96 -7.09 8.94
CA VAL A 128 3.69 -7.19 9.65
C VAL A 128 3.01 -8.52 9.41
N ASP A 129 2.90 -8.95 8.14
CA ASP A 129 2.24 -10.20 7.76
C ASP A 129 2.95 -11.43 8.39
N GLU A 130 4.29 -11.48 8.33
CA GLU A 130 5.05 -12.57 8.97
C GLU A 130 4.99 -12.48 10.50
N ALA A 131 4.95 -11.27 11.08
CA ALA A 131 4.83 -11.09 12.53
C ALA A 131 3.47 -11.59 13.05
N LEU A 132 2.36 -11.25 12.39
CA LEU A 132 1.02 -11.78 12.69
C LEU A 132 0.98 -13.30 12.51
N SER A 133 1.49 -13.79 11.39
CA SER A 133 1.58 -15.22 11.12
C SER A 133 2.35 -15.96 12.23
N SER A 134 3.44 -15.37 12.72
CA SER A 134 4.24 -15.94 13.80
C SER A 134 3.51 -15.98 15.15
N LEU A 135 2.66 -15.00 15.47
CA LEU A 135 1.85 -15.01 16.68
C LEU A 135 0.82 -16.16 16.70
N SER A 136 0.30 -16.53 15.53
CA SER A 136 -0.67 -17.63 15.40
C SER A 136 -0.06 -19.03 15.55
N ARG A 137 1.28 -19.14 15.46
CA ARG A 137 2.03 -20.40 15.61
C ARG A 137 2.21 -20.71 17.10
N VAL A 138 1.15 -21.21 17.73
CA VAL A 138 1.21 -21.73 19.11
C VAL A 138 1.58 -23.22 19.04
N GLU A 139 2.63 -23.64 19.75
CA GLU A 139 2.98 -25.05 19.98
C GLU A 139 1.94 -25.79 20.84
#